data_AF-A0A966SKZ5-F1
#
_entry.id   AF-A0A966SKZ5-F1
#
_cell.length_a   1.000
_cell.length_b   1.000
_cell.length_c   1.000
_cell.angle_alpha   90.00
_cell.angle_beta   90.00
_cell.angle_gamma   90.00
#
_symmetry.space_group_name_H-M   'P 1'
#
loop_
_entity.id
_entity.type
_entity.pdbx_description
1 polymer ?
#
loop_
_entity_poly.entity_id
_entity_poly.type
_entity_poly.pdbx_seq_one_letter_code
_entity_poly.pdbx_strand_id
1 'polypeptide(L)'
;ATIEDEKLLIEVIGVFQAHEAPRPAVLAKLLNAKDPRIRAYGARVAGMWADKVPDAAKLLTDRATDENARVRLEAVVAASYLGKPVAAEVMTRALDKPMDKFLDYALRQSARATQPLWGPALAANQLKLGSPAQTDYLKKLLGTPRKAASAGENIYEMACLPCHQPEGKGLPGVYPPLAGSDWVRGDKERVIRIVLHGLTGPVTVAGQTFGNTPASVPMPAMGGLEDAQLAELLTFVRSEFGAGASPVTAAEVKAVRAATASRETPWTVGELVK
;
A
#
# COMPACT_ATOMS: atom_id res chain seq x y z
N ALA A 1 30.26 9.55 -13.11
CA ALA A 1 29.20 10.09 -12.26
C ALA A 1 29.44 9.63 -10.84
N THR A 2 29.60 10.58 -9.92
CA THR A 2 29.55 10.35 -8.47
C THR A 2 28.10 10.01 -8.06
N ILE A 3 27.88 9.57 -6.81
CA ILE A 3 26.51 9.36 -6.30
C ILE A 3 25.75 10.69 -6.23
N GLU A 4 26.43 11.82 -5.98
CA GLU A 4 25.81 13.15 -6.04
C GLU A 4 25.34 13.50 -7.46
N ASP A 5 26.11 13.17 -8.50
CA ASP A 5 25.71 13.41 -9.89
C ASP A 5 24.45 12.61 -10.27
N GLU A 6 24.29 11.40 -9.72
CA GLU A 6 23.12 10.57 -10.01
C GLU A 6 21.85 11.14 -9.37
N LYS A 7 21.94 11.80 -8.20
CA LYS A 7 20.76 12.39 -7.55
C LYS A 7 20.14 13.51 -8.38
N LEU A 8 20.96 14.30 -9.08
CA LEU A 8 20.49 15.34 -10.00
C LEU A 8 19.63 14.77 -11.14
N LEU A 9 19.80 13.49 -11.50
CA LEU A 9 18.95 12.85 -12.51
C LEU A 9 17.48 12.77 -12.06
N ILE A 10 17.23 12.61 -10.75
CA ILE A 10 15.87 12.62 -10.20
C ILE A 10 15.25 14.00 -10.37
N GLU A 11 15.98 15.06 -10.03
CA GLU A 11 15.49 16.43 -10.17
C GLU A 11 15.20 16.77 -11.65
N VAL A 12 16.14 16.46 -12.54
CA VAL A 12 15.99 16.71 -13.98
C VAL A 12 14.80 15.95 -14.56
N ILE A 13 14.68 14.65 -14.31
CA ILE A 13 13.57 13.88 -14.86
C ILE A 13 12.24 14.27 -14.22
N GLY A 14 12.24 14.68 -12.94
CA GLY A 14 11.06 15.20 -12.25
C GLY A 14 10.48 16.44 -12.92
N VAL A 15 11.34 17.38 -13.37
CA VAL A 15 10.88 18.54 -14.17
C VAL A 15 10.20 18.07 -15.45
N PHE A 16 10.76 17.08 -16.15
CA PHE A 16 10.15 16.55 -17.36
C PHE A 16 8.84 15.79 -17.10
N GLN A 17 8.71 15.10 -15.96
CA GLN A 17 7.47 14.47 -15.54
C GLN A 17 6.37 15.50 -15.27
N ALA A 18 6.69 16.60 -14.56
CA ALA A 18 5.73 17.66 -14.29
C ALA A 18 5.17 18.32 -15.57
N HIS A 19 5.92 18.24 -16.68
CA HIS A 19 5.51 18.78 -17.99
C HIS A 19 5.08 17.68 -18.98
N GLU A 20 4.89 16.43 -18.53
CA GLU A 20 4.48 15.30 -19.38
C GLU A 20 5.35 15.14 -20.65
N ALA A 21 6.66 15.41 -20.51
CA ALA A 21 7.60 15.50 -21.62
C ALA A 21 8.67 14.39 -21.53
N PRO A 22 8.38 13.15 -22.00
CA PRO A 22 9.30 12.02 -21.92
C PRO A 22 10.72 12.34 -22.40
N ARG A 23 11.71 11.84 -21.66
CA ARG A 23 13.13 11.93 -22.02
C ARG A 23 13.81 10.55 -21.91
N PRO A 24 13.73 9.72 -22.96
CA PRO A 24 14.27 8.36 -22.94
C PRO A 24 15.76 8.29 -22.56
N ALA A 25 16.57 9.25 -23.03
CA ALA A 25 18.00 9.29 -22.70
C ALA A 25 18.27 9.55 -21.21
N VAL A 26 17.45 10.40 -20.56
CA VAL A 26 17.58 10.66 -19.11
C VAL A 26 17.07 9.44 -18.34
N LEU A 27 15.91 8.90 -18.73
CA LEU A 27 15.33 7.69 -18.15
C LEU A 27 16.32 6.51 -18.17
N ALA A 28 17.00 6.28 -19.30
CA ALA A 28 18.03 5.25 -19.41
C ALA A 28 19.18 5.43 -18.43
N LYS A 29 19.58 6.68 -18.12
CA LYS A 29 20.59 6.95 -17.08
C LYS A 29 20.09 6.59 -15.69
N LEU A 30 18.86 6.95 -15.33
CA LEU A 30 18.29 6.55 -14.03
C LEU A 30 18.19 5.03 -13.88
N LEU A 31 17.69 4.35 -14.91
CA LEU A 31 17.54 2.91 -14.92
C LEU A 31 18.88 2.19 -14.70
N ASN A 32 20.01 2.77 -15.12
CA ASN A 32 21.34 2.19 -14.99
C ASN A 32 22.20 2.82 -13.87
N ALA A 33 21.60 3.62 -13.00
CA ALA A 33 22.30 4.26 -11.88
C ALA A 33 22.88 3.23 -10.89
N LYS A 34 23.99 3.56 -10.24
CA LYS A 34 24.60 2.71 -9.20
C LYS A 34 23.72 2.65 -7.96
N ASP A 35 23.12 3.77 -7.56
CA ASP A 35 22.21 3.81 -6.43
C ASP A 35 20.86 3.13 -6.76
N PRO A 36 20.47 2.06 -6.03
CA PRO A 36 19.21 1.36 -6.28
C PRO A 36 17.97 2.24 -6.08
N ARG A 37 18.05 3.31 -5.27
CA ARG A 37 16.92 4.24 -5.08
C ARG A 37 16.63 5.02 -6.35
N ILE A 38 17.67 5.34 -7.12
CA ILE A 38 17.57 6.07 -8.38
C ILE A 38 17.07 5.14 -9.49
N ARG A 39 17.55 3.88 -9.51
CA ARG A 39 16.99 2.86 -10.41
C ARG A 39 15.51 2.58 -10.15
N ALA A 40 15.11 2.49 -8.88
CA ALA A 40 13.71 2.31 -8.50
C ALA A 40 12.85 3.48 -9.00
N TYR A 41 13.32 4.73 -8.80
CA TYR A 41 12.63 5.89 -9.35
C TYR A 41 12.55 5.84 -10.89
N GLY A 42 13.63 5.44 -11.56
CA GLY A 42 13.62 5.19 -13.00
C GLY A 42 12.57 4.16 -13.45
N ALA A 43 12.42 3.05 -12.74
CA ALA A 43 11.39 2.05 -13.03
C ALA A 43 9.98 2.65 -12.91
N ARG A 44 9.73 3.46 -11.87
CA ARG A 44 8.47 4.17 -11.71
C ARG A 44 8.18 5.10 -12.89
N VAL A 45 9.16 5.90 -13.32
CA VAL A 45 9.02 6.78 -14.49
C VAL A 45 8.75 5.99 -15.77
N ALA A 46 9.42 4.85 -15.96
CA ALA A 46 9.19 3.99 -17.12
C ALA A 46 7.75 3.43 -17.17
N GLY A 47 7.14 3.13 -16.01
CA GLY A 47 5.73 2.75 -15.93
C GLY A 47 4.77 3.91 -16.23
N MET A 48 5.03 5.09 -15.64
CA MET A 48 4.19 6.28 -15.88
C MET A 48 4.18 6.72 -17.36
N TRP A 49 5.29 6.54 -18.06
CA TRP A 49 5.40 6.86 -19.49
C TRP A 49 5.31 5.62 -20.38
N ALA A 50 4.71 4.52 -19.91
CA ALA A 50 4.69 3.24 -20.63
C ALA A 50 4.13 3.32 -22.06
N ASP A 51 3.22 4.26 -22.31
CA ASP A 51 2.61 4.55 -23.61
C ASP A 51 3.45 5.53 -24.47
N LYS A 52 4.38 6.28 -23.85
CA LYS A 52 5.17 7.34 -24.48
C LYS A 52 6.64 7.01 -24.66
N VAL A 53 7.16 5.97 -23.99
CA VAL A 53 8.54 5.50 -24.13
C VAL A 53 8.60 4.16 -24.87
N PRO A 54 9.53 4.00 -25.83
CA PRO A 54 9.70 2.72 -26.51
C PRO A 54 10.14 1.65 -25.51
N ASP A 55 9.72 0.41 -25.78
CA ASP A 55 10.15 -0.79 -25.06
C ASP A 55 9.94 -0.75 -23.54
N ALA A 56 8.94 -0.02 -23.05
CA ALA A 56 8.65 0.10 -21.61
C ALA A 56 8.56 -1.27 -20.90
N ALA A 57 7.91 -2.25 -21.52
CA ALA A 57 7.82 -3.62 -20.98
C ALA A 57 9.21 -4.26 -20.81
N LYS A 58 10.12 -4.07 -21.76
CA LYS A 58 11.50 -4.58 -21.67
C LYS A 58 12.27 -3.86 -20.57
N LEU A 59 12.20 -2.52 -20.52
CA LEU A 59 12.87 -1.73 -19.49
C LEU A 59 12.43 -2.16 -18.09
N LEU A 60 11.13 -2.41 -17.89
CA LEU A 60 10.59 -2.90 -16.62
C LEU A 60 10.96 -4.36 -16.35
N THR A 61 11.02 -5.22 -17.37
CA THR A 61 11.52 -6.61 -17.23
C THR A 61 12.95 -6.62 -16.68
N ASP A 62 13.82 -5.76 -17.22
CA ASP A 62 15.23 -5.63 -16.80
C ASP A 62 15.36 -5.08 -15.37
N ARG A 63 14.33 -4.42 -14.83
CA ARG A 63 14.29 -3.92 -13.43
C ARG A 63 13.58 -4.88 -12.48
N ALA A 64 12.63 -5.67 -12.96
CA ALA A 64 11.98 -6.71 -12.18
C ALA A 64 12.95 -7.85 -11.78
N THR A 65 14.11 -7.96 -12.46
CA THR A 65 15.20 -8.90 -12.13
C THR A 65 16.40 -8.26 -11.44
N ASP A 66 16.33 -6.97 -11.06
CA ASP A 66 17.42 -6.25 -10.39
C ASP A 66 17.86 -6.96 -9.10
N GLU A 67 19.12 -6.84 -8.68
CA GLU A 67 19.61 -7.44 -7.42
C GLU A 67 18.93 -6.83 -6.18
N ASN A 68 18.53 -5.56 -6.24
CA ASN A 68 17.90 -4.87 -5.12
C ASN A 68 16.37 -5.05 -5.11
N ALA A 69 15.83 -5.55 -3.99
CA ALA A 69 14.41 -5.83 -3.84
C ALA A 69 13.51 -4.59 -4.03
N ARG A 70 13.98 -3.39 -3.65
CA ARG A 70 13.23 -2.14 -3.87
C ARG A 70 13.05 -1.83 -5.36
N VAL A 71 14.08 -2.07 -6.16
CA VAL A 71 14.00 -1.84 -7.61
C VAL A 71 13.03 -2.82 -8.24
N ARG A 72 13.07 -4.10 -7.83
CA ARG A 72 12.11 -5.12 -8.27
C ARG A 72 10.67 -4.75 -7.91
N LEU A 73 10.45 -4.30 -6.67
CA LEU A 73 9.13 -3.86 -6.18
C LEU A 73 8.58 -2.75 -7.07
N GLU A 74 9.43 -1.76 -7.35
CA GLU A 74 9.00 -0.62 -8.13
C GLU A 74 8.73 -0.98 -9.60
N ALA A 75 9.51 -1.91 -10.17
CA ALA A 75 9.24 -2.45 -11.50
C ALA A 75 7.93 -3.25 -11.55
N VAL A 76 7.61 -4.02 -10.51
CA VAL A 76 6.35 -4.75 -10.38
C VAL A 76 5.15 -3.80 -10.35
N VAL A 77 5.21 -2.77 -9.50
CA VAL A 77 4.15 -1.75 -9.43
C VAL A 77 4.03 -1.00 -10.75
N ALA A 78 5.15 -0.58 -11.33
CA ALA A 78 5.19 0.14 -12.61
C ALA A 78 4.64 -0.69 -13.78
N ALA A 79 4.83 -2.01 -13.78
CA ALA A 79 4.30 -2.89 -14.81
C ALA A 79 2.76 -2.89 -14.86
N SER A 80 2.08 -2.58 -13.75
CA SER A 80 0.61 -2.45 -13.75
C SER A 80 0.10 -1.34 -14.67
N TYR A 81 0.94 -0.33 -14.97
CA TYR A 81 0.61 0.79 -15.87
C TYR A 81 0.76 0.46 -17.36
N LEU A 82 1.30 -0.72 -17.72
CA LEU A 82 1.46 -1.13 -19.12
C LEU A 82 0.12 -1.34 -19.84
N GLY A 83 -0.98 -1.59 -19.12
CA GLY A 83 -2.31 -1.76 -19.69
C GLY A 83 -2.45 -2.96 -20.65
N LYS A 84 -1.53 -3.93 -20.59
CA LYS A 84 -1.45 -5.07 -21.52
C LYS A 84 -1.18 -6.38 -20.77
N PRO A 85 -1.52 -7.56 -21.34
CA PRO A 85 -1.25 -8.86 -20.73
C PRO A 85 0.23 -9.09 -20.37
N VAL A 86 1.15 -8.51 -21.14
CA VAL A 86 2.61 -8.54 -20.90
C VAL A 86 3.00 -8.03 -19.50
N ALA A 87 2.15 -7.22 -18.84
CA ALA A 87 2.37 -6.81 -17.46
C ALA A 87 2.62 -8.00 -16.53
N ALA A 88 1.87 -9.10 -16.68
CA ALA A 88 2.06 -10.30 -15.85
C ALA A 88 3.40 -10.98 -16.11
N GLU A 89 3.89 -10.97 -17.34
CA GLU A 89 5.22 -11.49 -17.69
C GLU A 89 6.31 -10.67 -17.00
N VAL A 90 6.17 -9.33 -17.00
CA VAL A 90 7.11 -8.41 -16.34
C VAL A 90 7.09 -8.60 -14.83
N MET A 91 5.91 -8.54 -14.21
CA MET A 91 5.75 -8.61 -12.76
C MET A 91 6.31 -9.91 -12.17
N THR A 92 6.03 -11.04 -12.83
CA THR A 92 6.45 -12.35 -12.34
C THR A 92 7.96 -12.59 -12.42
N ARG A 93 8.72 -11.79 -13.18
CA ARG A 93 10.19 -11.84 -13.14
C ARG A 93 10.79 -11.57 -11.77
N ALA A 94 10.08 -10.86 -10.89
CA ALA A 94 10.52 -10.67 -9.51
C ALA A 94 10.72 -11.99 -8.76
N LEU A 95 10.01 -13.06 -9.15
CA LEU A 95 10.11 -14.40 -8.56
C LEU A 95 11.44 -15.11 -8.89
N ASP A 96 12.21 -14.60 -9.86
CA ASP A 96 13.51 -15.16 -10.23
C ASP A 96 14.61 -14.80 -9.19
N LYS A 97 14.26 -14.02 -8.16
CA LYS A 97 15.14 -13.56 -7.07
C LYS A 97 14.47 -13.76 -5.70
N PRO A 98 15.21 -13.68 -4.58
CA PRO A 98 14.62 -13.73 -3.25
C PRO A 98 13.54 -12.65 -3.06
N MET A 99 12.38 -13.06 -2.56
CA MET A 99 11.24 -12.20 -2.29
C MET A 99 11.24 -11.75 -0.83
N ASP A 100 10.98 -10.47 -0.58
CA ASP A 100 10.58 -9.99 0.74
C ASP A 100 9.06 -9.81 0.81
N LYS A 101 8.54 -9.57 2.00
CA LYS A 101 7.08 -9.42 2.23
C LYS A 101 6.46 -8.24 1.47
N PHE A 102 7.21 -7.15 1.27
CA PHE A 102 6.70 -5.96 0.60
C PHE A 102 6.62 -6.20 -0.90
N LEU A 103 7.64 -6.86 -1.47
CA LEU A 103 7.67 -7.29 -2.86
C LEU A 103 6.61 -8.35 -3.16
N ASP A 104 6.41 -9.32 -2.25
CA ASP A 104 5.31 -10.31 -2.37
C ASP A 104 3.94 -9.62 -2.38
N TYR A 105 3.72 -8.68 -1.45
CA TYR A 105 2.49 -7.90 -1.40
C TYR A 105 2.28 -7.10 -2.69
N ALA A 106 3.31 -6.37 -3.16
CA ALA A 106 3.24 -5.58 -4.37
C ALA A 106 2.94 -6.44 -5.61
N LEU A 107 3.59 -7.62 -5.73
CA LEU A 107 3.32 -8.58 -6.80
C LEU A 107 1.89 -9.09 -6.75
N ARG A 108 1.42 -9.49 -5.56
CA ARG A 108 0.06 -9.99 -5.38
C ARG A 108 -0.98 -8.96 -5.76
N GLN A 109 -0.82 -7.71 -5.30
CA GLN A 109 -1.76 -6.64 -5.59
C GLN A 109 -1.73 -6.23 -7.07
N SER A 110 -0.53 -6.02 -7.64
CA SER A 110 -0.39 -5.60 -9.03
C SER A 110 -0.89 -6.66 -10.01
N ALA A 111 -0.61 -7.94 -9.75
CA ALA A 111 -1.14 -9.05 -10.53
C ALA A 111 -2.66 -9.16 -10.39
N ARG A 112 -3.23 -9.01 -9.18
CA ARG A 112 -4.70 -9.00 -9.02
C ARG A 112 -5.36 -7.85 -9.75
N ALA A 113 -4.83 -6.64 -9.62
CA ALA A 113 -5.39 -5.44 -10.23
C ALA A 113 -5.46 -5.56 -11.76
N THR A 114 -4.48 -6.23 -12.36
CA THR A 114 -4.40 -6.43 -13.82
C THR A 114 -4.94 -7.79 -14.28
N GLN A 115 -5.53 -8.60 -13.39
CA GLN A 115 -6.09 -9.92 -13.72
C GLN A 115 -7.03 -9.93 -14.92
N PRO A 116 -7.93 -8.94 -15.12
CA PRO A 116 -8.77 -8.89 -16.31
C PRO A 116 -7.99 -8.85 -17.63
N LEU A 117 -6.75 -8.35 -17.61
CA LEU A 117 -5.88 -8.25 -18.79
C LEU A 117 -5.13 -9.56 -19.05
N TRP A 118 -4.48 -10.14 -18.05
CA TRP A 118 -3.60 -11.31 -18.25
C TRP A 118 -4.28 -12.65 -18.01
N GLY A 119 -5.39 -12.71 -17.27
CA GLY A 119 -6.09 -13.95 -16.96
C GLY A 119 -6.52 -14.74 -18.21
N PRO A 120 -7.20 -14.10 -19.18
CA PRO A 120 -7.55 -14.75 -20.45
C PRO A 120 -6.31 -15.19 -21.25
N ALA A 121 -5.25 -14.37 -21.27
CA ALA A 121 -4.00 -14.69 -21.96
C ALA A 121 -3.28 -15.89 -21.34
N LEU A 122 -3.33 -16.04 -20.01
CA LEU A 122 -2.80 -17.23 -19.33
C LEU A 122 -3.60 -18.48 -19.69
N ALA A 123 -4.94 -18.40 -19.68
CA ALA A 123 -5.82 -19.52 -20.06
C ALA A 123 -5.62 -19.95 -21.53
N ALA A 124 -5.33 -19.00 -22.42
CA ALA A 124 -5.02 -19.24 -23.82
C ALA A 124 -3.55 -19.62 -24.09
N ASN A 125 -2.72 -19.77 -23.04
CA ASN A 125 -1.27 -20.04 -23.15
C ASN A 125 -0.51 -19.03 -24.03
N GLN A 126 -0.90 -17.76 -23.94
CA GLN A 126 -0.33 -16.65 -24.72
C GLN A 126 0.76 -15.86 -23.98
N LEU A 127 0.93 -16.09 -22.67
CA LEU A 127 1.95 -15.42 -21.87
C LEU A 127 3.32 -16.09 -22.03
N LYS A 128 4.37 -15.29 -22.19
CA LYS A 128 5.77 -15.74 -22.28
C LYS A 128 6.44 -15.76 -20.90
N LEU A 129 6.02 -16.70 -20.05
CA LEU A 129 6.57 -16.88 -18.72
C LEU A 129 7.92 -17.62 -18.78
N GLY A 130 8.86 -17.21 -17.92
CA GLY A 130 10.24 -17.68 -17.93
C GLY A 130 10.54 -18.90 -17.04
N SER A 131 9.62 -19.27 -16.14
CA SER A 131 9.81 -20.42 -15.24
C SER A 131 8.49 -21.03 -14.77
N PRO A 132 8.52 -22.30 -14.29
CA PRO A 132 7.35 -22.92 -13.66
C PRO A 132 6.83 -22.12 -12.47
N ALA A 133 7.72 -21.54 -11.66
CA ALA A 133 7.33 -20.73 -10.49
C ALA A 133 6.44 -19.53 -10.87
N GLN A 134 6.72 -18.88 -12.00
CA GLN A 134 5.89 -17.77 -12.52
C GLN A 134 4.51 -18.26 -12.95
N THR A 135 4.46 -19.40 -13.64
CA THR A 135 3.22 -20.05 -14.07
C THR A 135 2.36 -20.47 -12.88
N ASP A 136 2.98 -21.13 -11.91
CA ASP A 136 2.31 -21.64 -10.71
C ASP A 136 1.79 -20.48 -9.85
N TYR A 137 2.54 -19.38 -9.76
CA TYR A 137 2.10 -18.18 -9.06
C TYR A 137 0.80 -17.62 -9.66
N LEU A 138 0.76 -17.41 -10.98
CA LEU A 138 -0.43 -16.84 -11.64
C LEU A 138 -1.62 -17.81 -11.62
N LYS A 139 -1.38 -19.12 -11.79
CA LYS A 139 -2.43 -20.16 -11.66
C LYS A 139 -3.01 -20.19 -10.26
N LYS A 140 -2.15 -20.17 -9.23
CA LYS A 140 -2.58 -20.07 -7.83
C LYS A 140 -3.39 -18.81 -7.60
N LEU A 141 -2.98 -17.69 -8.17
CA LEU A 141 -3.68 -16.42 -8.03
C LEU A 141 -5.07 -16.45 -8.67
N LEU A 142 -5.21 -17.02 -9.89
CA LEU A 142 -6.51 -17.21 -10.54
C LEU A 142 -7.42 -18.17 -9.78
N GLY A 143 -6.85 -19.26 -9.26
CA GLY A 143 -7.57 -20.29 -8.50
C GLY A 143 -7.91 -19.87 -7.08
N THR A 144 -7.35 -18.76 -6.58
CA THR A 144 -7.68 -18.19 -5.29
C THR A 144 -8.71 -17.08 -5.52
N PRO A 145 -10.01 -17.31 -5.23
CA PRO A 145 -11.01 -16.26 -5.40
C PRO A 145 -10.55 -15.02 -4.65
N ARG A 146 -10.70 -13.84 -5.27
CA ARG A 146 -10.67 -12.60 -4.49
C ARG A 146 -11.81 -12.76 -3.50
N LYS A 147 -11.51 -12.96 -2.22
CA LYS A 147 -12.47 -12.68 -1.16
C LYS A 147 -12.90 -11.24 -1.45
N ALA A 148 -14.16 -11.04 -1.83
CA ALA A 148 -14.65 -9.71 -2.12
C ALA A 148 -14.27 -8.85 -0.92
N ALA A 149 -13.43 -7.84 -1.15
CA ALA A 149 -12.98 -6.99 -0.07
C ALA A 149 -14.25 -6.45 0.58
N SER A 150 -14.39 -6.69 1.88
CA SER A 150 -15.55 -6.17 2.60
C SER A 150 -15.59 -4.66 2.43
N ALA A 151 -16.75 -4.03 2.51
CA ALA A 151 -16.83 -2.57 2.44
C ALA A 151 -15.88 -1.91 3.47
N GLY A 152 -15.74 -2.49 4.67
CA GLY A 152 -14.77 -2.06 5.68
C GLY A 152 -13.29 -2.21 5.26
N GLU A 153 -12.94 -3.27 4.53
CA GLU A 153 -11.59 -3.48 3.99
C GLU A 153 -11.25 -2.42 2.94
N ASN A 154 -12.19 -2.10 2.03
CA ASN A 154 -11.97 -1.05 1.04
C ASN A 154 -11.76 0.32 1.72
N ILE A 155 -12.54 0.62 2.76
CA ILE A 155 -12.35 1.86 3.53
C ILE A 155 -10.99 1.86 4.23
N TYR A 156 -10.56 0.73 4.80
CA TYR A 156 -9.24 0.59 5.40
C TYR A 156 -8.12 0.85 4.39
N GLU A 157 -8.20 0.24 3.20
CA GLU A 157 -7.21 0.43 2.13
C GLU A 157 -7.08 1.89 1.70
N MET A 158 -8.19 2.63 1.66
CA MET A 158 -8.18 4.03 1.24
C MET A 158 -7.76 5.00 2.35
N ALA A 159 -8.24 4.79 3.58
CA ALA A 159 -8.14 5.80 4.65
C ALA A 159 -7.11 5.44 5.73
N CYS A 160 -6.89 4.16 6.01
CA CYS A 160 -6.11 3.72 7.17
C CYS A 160 -4.75 3.13 6.78
N LEU A 161 -4.68 2.44 5.64
CA LEU A 161 -3.49 1.77 5.12
C LEU A 161 -2.27 2.69 4.99
N PRO A 162 -2.38 3.96 4.55
CA PRO A 162 -1.21 4.84 4.43
C PRO A 162 -0.41 5.00 5.73
N CYS A 163 -1.08 4.92 6.89
CA CYS A 163 -0.45 5.07 8.20
C CYS A 163 -0.26 3.70 8.88
N HIS A 164 -1.30 2.87 8.93
CA HIS A 164 -1.31 1.61 9.68
C HIS A 164 -0.75 0.41 8.92
N GLN A 165 -0.49 0.56 7.62
CA GLN A 165 0.11 -0.45 6.73
C GLN A 165 -0.78 -1.68 6.48
N PRO A 166 -0.52 -2.48 5.44
CA PRO A 166 -1.37 -3.62 5.09
C PRO A 166 -1.55 -4.65 6.22
N GLU A 167 -0.49 -4.96 6.98
CA GLU A 167 -0.58 -5.90 8.12
C GLU A 167 -0.94 -5.23 9.45
N GLY A 168 -1.40 -3.97 9.43
CA GLY A 168 -1.79 -3.24 10.64
C GLY A 168 -0.62 -2.99 11.60
N LYS A 169 0.64 -3.08 11.17
CA LYS A 169 1.83 -2.93 12.03
C LYS A 169 2.26 -1.48 12.22
N GLY A 170 1.68 -0.55 11.48
CA GLY A 170 2.11 0.84 11.46
C GLY A 170 3.58 1.00 11.05
N LEU A 171 4.17 2.10 11.48
CA LEU A 171 5.58 2.43 11.28
C LEU A 171 6.18 2.73 12.66
N PRO A 172 7.15 1.92 13.16
CA PRO A 172 7.73 2.12 14.49
C PRO A 172 8.19 3.56 14.72
N GLY A 173 7.81 4.12 15.87
CA GLY A 173 8.11 5.51 16.26
C GLY A 173 7.26 6.60 15.58
N VAL A 174 6.43 6.25 14.59
CA VAL A 174 5.61 7.22 13.84
C VAL A 174 4.13 6.88 13.91
N TYR A 175 3.73 5.70 13.47
CA TYR A 175 2.34 5.25 13.45
C TYR A 175 2.16 3.98 14.29
N PRO A 176 1.21 3.96 15.24
CA PRO A 176 1.03 2.82 16.13
C PRO A 176 0.48 1.58 15.39
N PRO A 177 0.81 0.37 15.86
CA PRO A 177 0.23 -0.85 15.34
C PRO A 177 -1.24 -1.00 15.76
N LEU A 178 -2.07 -1.47 14.83
CA LEU A 178 -3.40 -2.01 15.08
C LEU A 178 -3.32 -3.52 15.40
N ALA A 179 -2.43 -4.24 14.73
CA ALA A 179 -2.22 -5.68 14.88
C ALA A 179 -1.81 -6.04 16.31
N GLY A 180 -2.62 -6.86 16.97
CA GLY A 180 -2.40 -7.31 18.34
C GLY A 180 -2.56 -6.20 19.39
N SER A 181 -3.13 -5.05 19.03
CA SER A 181 -3.28 -3.92 19.95
C SER A 181 -4.47 -4.10 20.89
N ASP A 182 -4.24 -3.90 22.19
CA ASP A 182 -5.31 -3.88 23.21
C ASP A 182 -6.31 -2.73 23.00
N TRP A 183 -5.91 -1.70 22.25
CA TRP A 183 -6.81 -0.63 21.80
C TRP A 183 -7.87 -1.18 20.86
N VAL A 184 -7.44 -2.01 19.89
CA VAL A 184 -8.34 -2.64 18.91
C VAL A 184 -9.16 -3.76 19.55
N ARG A 185 -8.58 -4.56 20.44
CA ARG A 185 -9.25 -5.69 21.10
C ARG A 185 -10.27 -5.27 22.16
N GLY A 186 -9.97 -4.21 22.90
CA GLY A 186 -10.74 -3.79 24.06
C GLY A 186 -12.07 -3.11 23.70
N ASP A 187 -12.39 -2.06 24.47
CA ASP A 187 -13.65 -1.34 24.35
C ASP A 187 -13.92 -0.82 22.93
N LYS A 188 -15.11 -1.16 22.41
CA LYS A 188 -15.60 -0.73 21.09
C LYS A 188 -15.85 0.76 21.05
N GLU A 189 -16.39 1.33 22.13
CA GLU A 189 -16.73 2.75 22.17
C GLU A 189 -15.48 3.61 22.03
N ARG A 190 -14.38 3.24 22.70
CA ARG A 190 -13.07 3.90 22.55
C ARG A 190 -12.59 3.97 21.10
N VAL A 191 -12.64 2.87 20.33
CA VAL A 191 -12.19 2.91 18.91
C VAL A 191 -13.16 3.67 18.01
N ILE A 192 -14.46 3.66 18.31
CA ILE A 192 -15.46 4.48 17.61
C ILE A 192 -15.18 5.97 17.83
N ARG A 193 -14.92 6.38 19.08
CA ARG A 193 -14.56 7.76 19.43
C ARG A 193 -13.31 8.24 18.70
N ILE A 194 -12.27 7.41 18.67
CA ILE A 194 -11.01 7.70 17.96
C ILE A 194 -11.25 7.89 16.46
N VAL A 195 -11.99 7.00 15.80
CA VAL A 195 -12.24 7.11 14.35
C VAL A 195 -13.12 8.30 14.02
N LEU A 196 -14.15 8.59 14.83
CA LEU A 196 -15.04 9.72 14.59
C LEU A 196 -14.32 11.07 14.69
N HIS A 197 -13.46 11.26 15.69
CA HIS A 197 -12.95 12.57 16.07
C HIS A 197 -11.43 12.71 16.01
N GLY A 198 -10.71 11.62 15.75
CA GLY A 198 -9.24 11.59 15.74
C GLY A 198 -8.64 11.37 17.12
N LEU A 199 -7.31 11.23 17.15
CA LEU A 199 -6.51 11.05 18.36
C LEU A 199 -5.23 11.89 18.28
N THR A 200 -4.91 12.61 19.36
CA THR A 200 -3.70 13.42 19.48
C THR A 200 -3.01 13.21 20.83
N GLY A 201 -1.75 13.62 20.89
CA GLY A 201 -0.91 13.48 22.07
C GLY A 201 -0.39 12.06 22.30
N PRO A 202 0.27 11.83 23.44
CA PRO A 202 0.99 10.60 23.70
C PRO A 202 0.05 9.40 23.87
N VAL A 203 0.34 8.31 23.16
CA VAL A 203 -0.35 7.02 23.28
C VAL A 203 0.65 5.88 23.36
N THR A 204 0.44 4.96 24.30
CA THR A 204 1.25 3.74 24.44
C THR A 204 0.53 2.55 23.84
N VAL A 205 1.16 1.91 22.86
CA VAL A 205 0.67 0.71 22.18
C VAL A 205 1.79 -0.31 22.09
N ALA A 206 1.55 -1.54 22.56
CA ALA A 206 2.54 -2.63 22.56
C ALA A 206 3.90 -2.22 23.20
N GLY A 207 3.86 -1.46 24.30
CA GLY A 207 5.04 -1.00 25.03
C GLY A 207 5.81 0.16 24.38
N GLN A 208 5.36 0.69 23.25
CA GLN A 208 5.96 1.86 22.60
C GLN A 208 5.05 3.08 22.72
N THR A 209 5.64 4.24 23.00
CA THR A 209 4.93 5.53 23.04
C THR A 209 5.04 6.24 21.70
N PHE A 210 3.89 6.69 21.19
CA PHE A 210 3.73 7.48 19.97
C PHE A 210 3.13 8.83 20.35
N GLY A 211 3.19 9.84 19.48
CA GLY A 211 2.49 11.11 19.74
C GLY A 211 3.20 12.05 20.73
N ASN A 212 4.45 11.76 21.10
CA ASN A 212 5.22 12.49 22.12
C ASN A 212 6.38 13.32 21.53
N THR A 213 6.48 13.45 20.21
CA THR A 213 7.54 14.20 19.53
C THR A 213 6.96 15.29 18.63
N PRO A 214 7.72 16.37 18.33
CA PRO A 214 7.27 17.39 17.38
C PRO A 214 6.98 16.88 15.95
N ALA A 215 7.52 15.72 15.58
CA ALA A 215 7.28 15.05 14.30
C ALA A 215 6.05 14.14 14.31
N SER A 216 5.34 14.03 15.45
CA SER A 216 4.18 13.16 15.57
C SER A 216 3.01 13.71 14.77
N VAL A 217 2.42 12.85 13.94
CA VAL A 217 1.23 13.18 13.16
C VAL A 217 0.00 12.72 13.96
N PRO A 218 -0.94 13.61 14.34
CA PRO A 218 -2.17 13.20 15.00
C PRO A 218 -2.99 12.33 14.05
N MET A 219 -3.76 11.38 14.61
CA MET A 219 -4.72 10.63 13.82
C MET A 219 -5.89 11.56 13.46
N PRO A 220 -6.16 11.81 12.16
CA PRO A 220 -7.24 12.69 11.75
C PRO A 220 -8.61 12.06 12.05
N ALA A 221 -9.60 12.92 12.19
CA ALA A 221 -11.00 12.52 12.30
C ALA A 221 -11.50 11.94 10.96
N MET A 222 -12.29 10.87 11.04
CA MET A 222 -13.00 10.26 9.90
C MET A 222 -14.53 10.33 10.11
N GLY A 223 -15.00 11.36 10.81
CA GLY A 223 -16.42 11.57 11.12
C GLY A 223 -17.34 11.75 9.91
N GLY A 224 -16.79 11.99 8.71
CA GLY A 224 -17.54 12.04 7.45
C GLY A 224 -18.08 10.69 6.96
N LEU A 225 -17.60 9.56 7.50
CA LEU A 225 -18.16 8.25 7.20
C LEU A 225 -19.54 8.09 7.83
N GLU A 226 -20.47 7.46 7.12
CA GLU A 226 -21.78 7.07 7.65
C GLU A 226 -21.64 5.99 8.73
N ASP A 227 -22.65 5.85 9.59
CA ASP A 227 -22.63 4.91 10.71
C ASP A 227 -22.40 3.45 10.27
N ALA A 228 -23.00 3.06 9.15
CA ALA A 228 -22.82 1.73 8.56
C ALA A 228 -21.38 1.53 8.05
N GLN A 229 -20.85 2.50 7.31
CA GLN A 229 -19.49 2.45 6.77
C GLN A 229 -18.43 2.37 7.88
N LEU A 230 -18.60 3.16 8.94
CA LEU A 230 -17.69 3.17 10.08
C LEU A 230 -17.78 1.85 10.87
N ALA A 231 -18.98 1.30 11.04
CA ALA A 231 -19.19 -0.01 11.67
C ALA A 231 -18.53 -1.14 10.86
N GLU A 232 -18.64 -1.13 9.54
CA GLU A 232 -17.97 -2.09 8.65
C GLU A 232 -16.45 -1.96 8.74
N LEU A 233 -15.92 -0.73 8.68
CA LEU A 233 -14.49 -0.44 8.85
C LEU A 233 -13.96 -0.99 10.18
N LEU A 234 -14.60 -0.64 11.29
CA LEU A 234 -14.15 -1.08 12.61
C LEU A 234 -14.32 -2.58 12.82
N THR A 235 -15.36 -3.18 12.23
CA THR A 235 -15.53 -4.64 12.23
C THR A 235 -14.39 -5.32 11.47
N PHE A 236 -14.00 -4.80 10.31
CA PHE A 236 -12.83 -5.29 9.58
C PHE A 236 -11.55 -5.16 10.41
N VAL A 237 -11.25 -3.96 10.94
CA VAL A 237 -10.06 -3.71 11.76
C VAL A 237 -10.00 -4.65 12.96
N ARG A 238 -11.12 -4.86 13.66
CA ARG A 238 -11.19 -5.75 14.83
C ARG A 238 -11.07 -7.22 14.47
N SER A 239 -11.66 -7.65 13.36
CA SER A 239 -11.55 -9.02 12.87
C SER A 239 -10.12 -9.34 12.43
N GLU A 240 -9.50 -8.46 11.65
CA GLU A 240 -8.20 -8.68 11.04
C GLU A 240 -7.05 -8.51 12.03
N PHE A 241 -7.14 -7.51 12.91
CA PHE A 241 -6.02 -7.10 13.77
C PHE A 241 -6.26 -7.35 15.26
N GLY A 242 -7.51 -7.63 15.65
CA GLY A 242 -7.94 -7.74 17.04
C GLY A 242 -8.28 -9.15 17.51
N ALA A 243 -7.85 -10.21 16.80
CA ALA A 243 -7.98 -11.64 17.14
C ALA A 243 -9.01 -11.97 18.26
N GLY A 244 -10.23 -12.35 17.85
CA GLY A 244 -11.33 -12.66 18.77
C GLY A 244 -12.15 -11.45 19.24
N ALA A 245 -11.85 -10.24 18.75
CA ALA A 245 -12.64 -9.05 19.03
C ALA A 245 -14.04 -9.13 18.38
N SER A 246 -15.07 -8.74 19.14
CA SER A 246 -16.45 -8.67 18.66
C SER A 246 -16.65 -7.58 17.59
N PRO A 247 -17.58 -7.74 16.64
CA PRO A 247 -17.87 -6.72 15.63
C PRO A 247 -18.45 -5.44 16.24
N VAL A 248 -18.33 -4.34 15.49
CA VAL A 248 -18.98 -3.05 15.79
C VAL A 248 -20.25 -2.96 14.96
N THR A 249 -21.35 -2.54 15.58
CA THR A 249 -22.64 -2.36 14.90
C THR A 249 -22.88 -0.89 14.55
N ALA A 250 -23.68 -0.62 13.51
CA ALA A 250 -24.08 0.74 13.15
C ALA A 250 -24.83 1.45 14.29
N ALA A 251 -25.58 0.71 15.11
CA ALA A 251 -26.28 1.26 16.27
C ALA A 251 -25.30 1.76 17.35
N GLU A 252 -24.20 1.03 17.59
CA GLU A 252 -23.14 1.47 18.51
C GLU A 252 -22.46 2.73 17.99
N VAL A 253 -22.15 2.78 16.69
CA VAL A 253 -21.57 3.99 16.07
C VAL A 253 -22.50 5.18 16.23
N LYS A 254 -23.78 5.00 15.91
CA LYS A 254 -24.81 6.04 16.03
C LYS A 254 -24.92 6.56 17.45
N ALA A 255 -24.92 5.68 18.45
CA ALA A 255 -24.99 6.05 19.86
C ALA A 255 -23.78 6.90 20.28
N VAL A 256 -22.57 6.46 19.94
CA VAL A 256 -21.34 7.21 20.26
C VAL A 256 -21.29 8.53 19.51
N ARG A 257 -21.69 8.56 18.23
CA ARG A 257 -21.76 9.80 17.44
C ARG A 257 -22.70 10.82 18.08
N ALA A 258 -23.89 10.40 18.50
CA ALA A 258 -24.84 11.27 19.19
C ALA A 258 -24.26 11.78 20.52
N ALA A 259 -23.64 10.91 21.31
CA ALA A 259 -23.03 11.26 22.60
C ALA A 259 -21.83 12.21 22.48
N THR A 260 -21.20 12.28 21.30
CA THR A 260 -19.98 13.07 21.05
C THR A 260 -20.19 14.15 19.98
N ALA A 261 -21.43 14.46 19.63
CA ALA A 261 -21.78 15.35 18.51
C ALA A 261 -21.24 16.79 18.65
N SER A 262 -21.05 17.27 19.89
CA SER A 262 -20.51 18.60 20.17
C SER A 262 -18.98 18.67 20.16
N ARG A 263 -18.28 17.55 19.93
CA ARG A 263 -16.83 17.50 19.96
C ARG A 263 -16.25 17.95 18.61
N GLU A 264 -15.36 18.93 18.66
CA GLU A 264 -14.67 19.48 17.48
C GLU A 264 -13.17 19.18 17.46
N THR A 265 -12.61 18.63 18.53
CA THR A 265 -11.18 18.39 18.70
C THR A 265 -10.85 16.90 18.84
N PRO A 266 -9.65 16.46 18.42
CA PRO A 266 -9.21 15.08 18.61
C PRO A 266 -9.18 14.67 20.09
N TRP A 267 -9.35 13.38 20.34
CA TRP A 267 -9.22 12.83 21.69
C TRP A 267 -7.77 12.80 22.15
N THR A 268 -7.58 12.91 23.46
CA THR A 268 -6.35 12.50 24.14
C THR A 268 -6.58 11.17 24.86
N VAL A 269 -5.50 10.42 25.12
CA VAL A 269 -5.60 9.16 25.89
C VAL A 269 -6.22 9.38 27.27
N GLY A 270 -5.90 10.49 27.93
CA GLY A 270 -6.44 10.82 29.25
C GLY A 270 -7.95 11.06 29.27
N GLU A 271 -8.57 11.38 28.12
CA GLU A 271 -10.03 11.50 28.01
C GLU A 271 -10.71 10.17 27.67
N LEU A 272 -9.99 9.25 27.02
CA LEU A 272 -10.53 7.96 26.55
C LEU A 272 -10.44 6.83 27.58
N VAL A 273 -9.62 6.98 28.61
CA VAL A 273 -9.35 5.96 29.64
C VAL A 273 -10.01 6.32 30.99
N LYS A 274 -10.80 7.39 31.02
CA LYS A 274 -11.68 7.73 32.16
C LYS A 274 -12.98 6.95 32.06
#